data_AF-A0A261GRK8-F1
#
_entry.id   AF-A0A261GRK8-F1
#
_cell.length_a   1.000
_cell.length_b   1.000
_cell.length_c   1.000
_cell.angle_alpha   90.00
_cell.angle_beta   90.00
_cell.angle_gamma   90.00
#
_symmetry.space_group_name_H-M   'P 1'
#
loop_
_entity.id
_entity.type
_entity.pdbx_description
1 polymer ?
#
loop_
_entity_poly.entity_id
_entity_poly.type
_entity_poly.pdbx_seq_one_letter_code
_entity_poly.pdbx_strand_id
1 'polypeptide(L)'
;MNSLEIGLNLDSEISETDSNTLACEIIQSNQSETEETITNIAFALYNIAQYRTSGVGYSEMASDLISDWIERVFDEDKKSSEKLADIVFELTSKKSDELVKRLYQKTNDKYLKATLLEALSYKGT
;
A
#
# COMPACT_ATOMS: atom_id res chain seq x y z
N MET A 1 -8.92 -16.89 11.61
CA MET A 1 -7.90 -16.62 10.60
C MET A 1 -7.49 -15.16 10.78
N ASN A 2 -6.20 -14.85 10.87
CA ASN A 2 -5.76 -13.46 11.04
C ASN A 2 -6.02 -12.69 9.72
N SER A 3 -6.44 -11.42 9.77
CA SER A 3 -6.69 -10.58 8.58
C SER A 3 -5.51 -10.57 7.60
N LEU A 4 -4.27 -10.61 8.09
CA LEU A 4 -3.07 -10.72 7.26
C LEU A 4 -3.04 -12.03 6.46
N GLU A 5 -3.38 -13.14 7.09
CA GLU A 5 -3.42 -14.45 6.45
C GLU A 5 -4.51 -14.52 5.37
N ILE A 6 -5.66 -13.87 5.60
CA ILE A 6 -6.73 -13.75 4.61
C ILE A 6 -6.23 -12.96 3.40
N GLY A 7 -5.61 -11.79 3.60
CA GLY A 7 -5.09 -10.98 2.50
C GLY A 7 -3.97 -11.66 1.70
N LEU A 8 -3.08 -12.40 2.38
CA LEU A 8 -2.00 -13.15 1.71
C LEU A 8 -2.52 -14.29 0.81
N ASN A 9 -3.62 -14.94 1.21
CA ASN A 9 -4.18 -16.10 0.51
C ASN A 9 -5.45 -15.77 -0.27
N LEU A 10 -5.70 -14.48 -0.56
CA LEU A 10 -6.85 -14.06 -1.33
C LEU A 10 -6.73 -14.59 -2.76
N ASP A 11 -7.74 -15.30 -3.23
CA ASP A 11 -7.76 -16.02 -4.52
C ASP A 11 -9.04 -15.78 -5.33
N SER A 12 -9.89 -14.89 -4.83
CA SER A 12 -11.23 -14.64 -5.36
C SER A 12 -11.63 -13.18 -5.15
N GLU A 13 -12.60 -12.74 -5.96
CA GLU A 13 -13.07 -11.36 -5.95
C GLU A 13 -13.60 -10.95 -4.57
N ILE A 14 -13.25 -9.73 -4.16
CA ILE A 14 -13.69 -9.12 -2.92
C ILE A 14 -14.44 -7.81 -3.22
N SER A 15 -15.48 -7.52 -2.44
CA SER A 15 -16.23 -6.26 -2.56
C SER A 15 -15.35 -5.08 -2.13
N GLU A 16 -15.69 -3.86 -2.58
CA GLU A 16 -14.99 -2.66 -2.13
C GLU A 16 -15.06 -2.47 -0.61
N THR A 17 -16.23 -2.71 -0.01
CA THR A 17 -16.41 -2.55 1.43
C THR A 17 -15.53 -3.53 2.20
N ASP A 18 -15.50 -4.79 1.76
CA ASP A 18 -14.72 -5.84 2.43
C ASP A 18 -13.22 -5.63 2.21
N SER A 19 -12.81 -5.20 1.01
CA SER A 19 -11.40 -4.92 0.71
C SER A 19 -10.85 -3.78 1.58
N ASN A 20 -11.63 -2.71 1.74
CA ASN A 20 -11.29 -1.59 2.62
C ASN A 20 -11.23 -2.00 4.08
N THR A 21 -12.23 -2.77 4.54
CA THR A 21 -12.28 -3.26 5.92
C THR A 21 -11.06 -4.13 6.22
N LEU A 22 -10.77 -5.10 5.34
CA LEU A 22 -9.66 -6.02 5.51
C LEU A 22 -8.31 -5.29 5.51
N ALA A 23 -8.11 -4.32 4.61
CA ALA A 23 -6.89 -3.52 4.58
C ALA A 23 -6.67 -2.73 5.89
N CYS A 24 -7.74 -2.12 6.43
CA CYS A 24 -7.67 -1.41 7.71
C CYS A 24 -7.30 -2.35 8.85
N GLU A 25 -7.94 -3.53 8.92
CA GLU A 25 -7.66 -4.53 9.95
C GLU A 25 -6.21 -5.01 9.91
N ILE A 26 -5.65 -5.25 8.72
CA ILE A 26 -4.24 -5.65 8.55
C ILE A 26 -3.31 -4.59 9.15
N ILE A 27 -3.49 -3.32 8.80
CA ILE A 27 -2.63 -2.23 9.31
C ILE A 27 -2.78 -2.05 10.82
N GLN A 28 -3.99 -2.16 11.36
CA GLN A 28 -4.26 -1.93 12.78
C GLN A 28 -3.81 -3.08 13.68
N SER A 29 -3.87 -4.33 13.18
CA SER A 29 -3.55 -5.53 13.96
C SER A 29 -2.06 -5.89 13.98
N ASN A 30 -1.26 -5.37 13.04
CA ASN A 30 0.16 -5.71 12.93
C ASN A 30 1.05 -4.59 13.43
N GLN A 31 1.54 -4.73 14.67
CA GLN A 31 2.45 -3.75 15.30
C GLN A 31 3.94 -4.08 15.10
N SER A 32 4.27 -5.25 14.55
CA SER A 32 5.65 -5.65 14.28
C SER A 32 6.17 -4.97 13.01
N GLU A 33 7.33 -4.33 13.11
CA GLU A 33 8.00 -3.65 11.99
C GLU A 33 9.26 -4.42 11.53
N THR A 34 9.23 -5.74 11.66
CA THR A 34 10.26 -6.58 11.03
C THR A 34 10.09 -6.55 9.51
N GLU A 35 11.21 -6.68 8.78
CA GLU A 35 11.20 -6.66 7.32
C GLU A 35 10.28 -7.73 6.71
N GLU A 36 10.24 -8.92 7.30
CA GLU A 36 9.32 -9.99 6.91
C GLU A 36 7.86 -9.58 7.10
N THR A 37 7.52 -8.96 8.23
CA THR A 37 6.15 -8.49 8.51
C THR A 37 5.74 -7.39 7.53
N ILE A 38 6.63 -6.41 7.29
CA ILE A 38 6.38 -5.32 6.35
C ILE A 38 6.14 -5.88 4.95
N THR A 39 6.98 -6.81 4.50
CA THR A 39 6.84 -7.46 3.20
C THR A 39 5.52 -8.21 3.09
N ASN A 40 5.15 -8.99 4.12
CA ASN A 40 3.90 -9.74 4.14
C ASN A 40 2.67 -8.82 4.11
N ILE A 41 2.68 -7.72 4.88
CA ILE A 41 1.60 -6.73 4.85
C ILE A 41 1.50 -6.12 3.45
N ALA A 42 2.62 -5.73 2.84
CA ALA A 42 2.62 -5.14 1.51
C ALA A 42 2.08 -6.11 0.45
N PHE A 43 2.42 -7.41 0.53
CA PHE A 43 1.82 -8.43 -0.34
C PHE A 43 0.32 -8.62 -0.11
N ALA A 44 -0.12 -8.65 1.15
CA ALA A 44 -1.54 -8.80 1.47
C ALA A 44 -2.36 -7.62 0.93
N LEU A 45 -1.88 -6.38 1.10
CA LEU A 45 -2.52 -5.20 0.51
C LEU A 45 -2.54 -5.29 -1.01
N TYR A 46 -1.43 -5.68 -1.64
CA TYR A 46 -1.37 -5.82 -3.09
C TYR A 46 -2.41 -6.83 -3.60
N ASN A 47 -2.54 -7.98 -2.94
CA ASN A 47 -3.53 -8.99 -3.31
C ASN A 47 -4.96 -8.46 -3.17
N ILE A 48 -5.27 -7.78 -2.06
CA ILE A 48 -6.58 -7.14 -1.85
C ILE A 48 -6.88 -6.16 -2.98
N ALA A 49 -5.89 -5.36 -3.37
CA ALA A 49 -6.02 -4.43 -4.47
C ALA A 49 -6.29 -5.14 -5.81
N GLN A 50 -5.61 -6.25 -6.09
CA GLN A 50 -5.77 -7.01 -7.35
C GLN A 50 -7.14 -7.68 -7.49
N TYR A 51 -7.71 -8.19 -6.39
CA TYR A 51 -8.98 -8.94 -6.42
C TYR A 51 -10.23 -8.07 -6.17
N ARG A 52 -10.10 -6.74 -6.08
CA ARG A 52 -11.28 -5.87 -5.92
C ARG A 52 -12.09 -5.77 -7.22
N THR A 53 -13.41 -5.64 -7.10
CA THR A 53 -14.33 -5.70 -8.26
C THR A 53 -14.37 -4.45 -9.14
N SER A 54 -13.95 -3.28 -8.66
CA SER A 54 -14.27 -1.98 -9.28
C SER A 54 -13.10 -1.23 -9.93
N GLY A 55 -11.86 -1.60 -9.62
CA GLY A 55 -10.66 -0.88 -10.06
C GLY A 55 -10.42 0.49 -9.40
N VAL A 56 -11.31 1.01 -8.56
CA VAL A 56 -11.29 2.40 -8.05
C VAL A 56 -10.15 2.70 -7.05
N GLY A 57 -9.53 1.67 -6.46
CA GLY A 57 -8.49 1.82 -5.43
C GLY A 57 -9.08 1.71 -4.03
N TYR A 58 -8.25 1.92 -3.01
CA TYR A 58 -8.71 1.97 -1.62
C TYR A 58 -9.53 3.24 -1.37
N SER A 59 -10.51 3.16 -0.48
CA SER A 59 -11.24 4.32 0.05
C SER A 59 -10.29 5.34 0.67
N GLU A 60 -10.75 6.58 0.82
CA GLU A 60 -9.94 7.66 1.42
C GLU A 60 -9.42 7.28 2.82
N MET A 61 -10.27 6.67 3.66
CA MET A 61 -9.91 6.24 5.01
C MET A 61 -8.83 5.14 5.01
N ALA A 62 -9.01 4.08 4.21
CA ALA A 62 -8.03 3.00 4.11
C ALA A 62 -6.72 3.53 3.51
N SER A 63 -6.81 4.39 2.48
CA SER A 63 -5.67 5.05 1.86
C SER A 63 -4.87 5.87 2.86
N ASP A 64 -5.52 6.61 3.75
CA ASP A 64 -4.86 7.42 4.78
C ASP A 64 -4.10 6.56 5.79
N LEU A 65 -4.72 5.46 6.26
CA LEU A 65 -4.11 4.52 7.20
C LEU A 65 -2.89 3.82 6.58
N ILE A 66 -3.03 3.34 5.34
CA ILE A 66 -1.93 2.71 4.62
C ILE A 66 -0.83 3.74 4.37
N SER A 67 -1.18 4.99 4.04
CA SER A 67 -0.20 6.05 3.80
C SER A 67 0.65 6.34 5.05
N ASP A 68 0.01 6.46 6.22
CA ASP A 68 0.73 6.64 7.49
C ASP A 68 1.65 5.47 7.81
N TRP A 69 1.18 4.26 7.54
CA TRP A 69 1.98 3.06 7.75
C TRP A 69 3.19 3.02 6.82
N ILE A 70 3.02 3.24 5.52
CA ILE A 70 4.11 3.31 4.54
C ILE A 70 5.12 4.37 4.97
N GLU A 71 4.69 5.58 5.33
CA GLU A 71 5.60 6.66 5.73
C GLU A 71 6.49 6.28 6.91
N ARG A 72 5.96 5.46 7.83
CA ARG A 72 6.67 5.02 9.03
C ARG A 72 7.68 3.91 8.73
N VAL A 73 7.35 2.98 7.84
CA VAL A 73 8.16 1.77 7.60
C VAL A 73 9.06 1.84 6.37
N PHE A 74 8.83 2.81 5.47
CA PHE A 74 9.57 2.94 4.22
C PHE A 74 11.07 3.17 4.46
N ASP A 75 11.87 2.35 3.79
CA ASP A 75 13.32 2.41 3.78
C ASP A 75 13.79 1.99 2.38
N GLU A 76 14.52 2.87 1.69
CA GLU A 76 14.89 2.67 0.28
C GLU A 76 15.87 1.52 0.08
N ASP A 77 16.66 1.16 1.10
CA ASP A 77 17.66 0.09 1.01
C ASP A 77 17.06 -1.30 1.25
N LYS A 78 15.76 -1.37 1.58
CA LYS A 78 15.06 -2.61 1.90
C LYS A 78 14.34 -3.19 0.68
N LYS A 79 14.23 -4.52 0.65
CA LYS A 79 13.53 -5.25 -0.42
C LYS A 79 12.04 -4.93 -0.47
N SER A 80 11.46 -4.56 0.67
CA SER A 80 10.07 -4.14 0.77
C SER A 80 9.76 -2.84 0.00
N SER A 81 10.75 -1.99 -0.29
CA SER A 81 10.55 -0.66 -0.90
C SER A 81 9.82 -0.68 -2.25
N GLU A 82 10.18 -1.59 -3.16
CA GLU A 82 9.51 -1.75 -4.46
C GLU A 82 8.05 -2.15 -4.27
N LYS A 83 7.77 -3.07 -3.36
CA LYS A 83 6.39 -3.52 -3.09
C LYS A 83 5.56 -2.41 -2.44
N LEU A 84 6.16 -1.61 -1.55
CA LEU A 84 5.49 -0.44 -0.99
C LEU A 84 5.16 0.59 -2.08
N ALA A 85 6.02 0.75 -3.09
CA ALA A 85 5.74 1.62 -4.24
C ALA A 85 4.58 1.10 -5.10
N ASP A 86 4.44 -0.23 -5.29
CA ASP A 86 3.27 -0.80 -5.96
C ASP A 86 1.97 -0.41 -5.24
N ILE A 87 1.95 -0.49 -3.91
CA ILE A 87 0.76 -0.13 -3.11
C ILE A 87 0.37 1.33 -3.28
N VAL A 88 1.35 2.23 -3.50
CA VAL A 88 1.07 3.66 -3.64
C VAL A 88 0.09 3.93 -4.79
N PHE A 89 0.14 3.17 -5.89
CA PHE A 89 -0.81 3.30 -7.02
C PHE A 89 -2.27 3.05 -6.62
N GLU A 90 -2.48 2.27 -5.57
CA GLU A 90 -3.80 1.85 -5.13
C GLU A 90 -4.44 2.82 -4.12
N LEU A 91 -3.70 3.85 -3.69
CA LEU A 91 -4.15 4.83 -2.70
C LEU A 91 -4.79 6.05 -3.39
N THR A 92 -5.96 6.48 -2.91
CA THR A 92 -6.78 7.50 -3.58
C THR A 92 -6.92 8.79 -2.77
N SER A 93 -6.40 8.84 -1.54
CA SER A 93 -6.55 10.01 -0.69
C SER A 93 -5.56 11.12 -1.04
N LYS A 94 -5.94 12.38 -0.77
CA LYS A 94 -5.03 13.54 -0.90
C LYS A 94 -3.76 13.37 -0.06
N LYS A 95 -3.88 12.71 1.09
CA LYS A 95 -2.73 12.41 1.94
C LYS A 95 -1.74 11.48 1.26
N SER A 96 -2.26 10.50 0.51
CA SER A 96 -1.43 9.57 -0.25
C SER A 96 -0.68 10.28 -1.38
N ASP A 97 -1.24 11.33 -2.00
CA ASP A 97 -0.53 12.16 -2.99
C ASP A 97 0.67 12.87 -2.36
N GLU A 98 0.44 13.47 -1.19
CA GLU A 98 1.51 14.15 -0.44
C GLU A 98 2.56 13.15 0.07
N LEU A 99 2.15 11.93 0.44
CA LEU A 99 3.09 10.85 0.76
C LEU A 99 4.03 10.57 -0.41
N VAL A 100 3.50 10.39 -1.64
CA VAL A 100 4.36 10.06 -2.80
C VAL A 100 5.41 11.15 -3.03
N LYS A 101 5.03 12.42 -2.89
CA LYS A 101 5.96 13.55 -2.98
C LYS A 101 7.06 13.48 -1.92
N ARG A 102 6.70 13.15 -0.67
CA ARG A 102 7.68 12.99 0.42
C ARG A 102 8.61 11.81 0.19
N LEU A 103 8.10 10.66 -0.25
CA LEU A 103 8.92 9.49 -0.59
C LEU A 103 9.87 9.79 -1.75
N TYR A 104 9.39 10.48 -2.79
CA TYR A 104 10.20 10.87 -3.94
C TYR A 104 11.38 11.78 -3.53
N GLN A 105 11.15 12.70 -2.58
CA GLN A 105 12.20 13.57 -2.03
C GLN A 105 13.20 12.83 -1.14
N LYS A 106 12.74 11.83 -0.37
CA LYS A 106 13.58 11.03 0.54
C LYS A 106 14.47 10.02 -0.20
N THR A 107 13.98 9.49 -1.32
CA THR A 107 14.65 8.45 -2.09
C THR A 107 15.84 9.01 -2.86
N ASN A 108 16.97 8.30 -2.92
CA ASN A 108 18.11 8.53 -3.79
C ASN A 108 18.19 7.51 -4.93
N ASP A 109 17.58 6.34 -4.75
CA ASP A 109 17.47 5.34 -5.80
C ASP A 109 16.72 5.88 -7.04
N LYS A 110 17.32 5.72 -8.22
CA LYS A 110 16.78 6.27 -9.48
C LYS A 110 15.56 5.52 -9.97
N TYR A 111 15.52 4.21 -9.77
CA TYR A 111 14.43 3.36 -10.20
C TYR A 111 13.19 3.63 -9.35
N LEU A 112 13.34 3.62 -8.04
CA LEU A 112 12.27 3.92 -7.10
C LEU A 112 11.73 5.34 -7.27
N LYS A 113 12.60 6.32 -7.55
CA LYS A 113 12.16 7.66 -7.96
C LYS A 113 11.29 7.67 -9.21
N ALA A 114 11.64 6.90 -10.24
CA ALA A 114 10.85 6.81 -11.46
C ALA A 114 9.48 6.19 -11.18
N THR A 115 9.42 5.11 -10.40
CA THR A 115 8.16 4.47 -9.97
C THR A 115 7.27 5.44 -9.19
N LEU A 116 7.82 6.17 -8.22
CA LEU A 116 7.06 7.15 -7.44
C LEU A 116 6.57 8.33 -8.30
N LEU A 117 7.35 8.75 -9.30
CA LEU A 117 6.95 9.79 -10.25
C LEU A 117 5.81 9.32 -11.18
N GLU A 118 5.86 8.06 -11.61
CA GLU A 118 4.79 7.44 -12.39
C GLU A 118 3.50 7.36 -11.55
N ALA A 119 3.59 6.94 -10.28
CA ALA A 119 2.45 6.92 -9.38
C ALA A 119 1.82 8.31 -9.18
N LEU A 120 2.64 9.36 -9.03
CA LEU A 120 2.15 10.75 -8.98
C LEU A 120 1.41 11.17 -10.25
N SER A 121 1.90 10.73 -11.41
CA SER A 121 1.31 11.06 -12.70
C SER A 121 -0.02 10.35 -12.91
N TYR A 122 -0.10 9.08 -12.50
CA TYR A 122 -1.33 8.27 -12.56
C TYR A 122 -2.45 8.82 -11.67
N LYS A 123 -2.11 9.34 -10.48
CA LYS A 123 -3.10 9.92 -9.56
C LYS A 123 -3.60 11.31 -9.95
N GLY A 124 -2.91 12.00 -10.84
CA GLY A 124 -3.28 13.34 -11.30
C GLY A 124 -4.25 13.36 -12.48
N THR A 125 -4.62 12.20 -13.04
CA THR A 125 -5.53 12.04 -14.18
C THR A 125 -6.93 11.67 -13.73
#